data_AF-A0A961BL92-F1
#
_entry.id   AF-A0A961BL92-F1
#
_cell.length_a   1.000
_cell.length_b   1.000
_cell.length_c   1.000
_cell.angle_alpha   90.00
_cell.angle_beta   90.00
_cell.angle_gamma   90.00
#
_symmetry.space_group_name_H-M   'P 1'
#
loop_
_entity.id
_entity.type
_entity.pdbx_description
1 polymer ?
#
loop_
_entity_poly.entity_id
_entity_poly.type
_entity_poly.pdbx_seq_one_letter_code
_entity_poly.pdbx_strand_id
1 'polypeptide(L)' 'MKPKLQRTYSPKAGDIERSWYVVDATDVPLGRLSSEIAQILRGKNKPTYAPHMDGGDYVVVVNAEKVHVSG' A
#
# COMPACT_ATOMS: atom_id res chain seq x y z
N MET A 1 -39.68 5.46 12.51
CA MET A 1 -38.53 4.68 11.98
C MET A 1 -37.39 5.65 11.71
N LYS A 2 -36.29 5.61 12.47
CA LYS A 2 -35.15 6.53 12.23
C LYS A 2 -34.49 6.14 10.89
N PRO A 3 -34.23 7.10 9.99
CA PRO A 3 -33.58 6.78 8.73
C PRO A 3 -32.20 6.18 9.02
N LYS A 4 -31.89 5.04 8.40
CA LYS A 4 -30.58 4.41 8.50
C LYS A 4 -29.60 5.32 7.77
N LEU A 5 -28.90 6.17 8.52
CA LEU A 5 -27.88 7.08 7.98
C LEU A 5 -26.82 6.21 7.28
N GLN A 6 -26.75 6.26 5.95
CA GLN A 6 -25.69 5.56 5.22
C GLN A 6 -24.38 6.33 5.45
N ARG A 7 -23.56 5.82 6.36
CA ARG A 7 -22.24 6.37 6.67
C ARG A 7 -21.20 5.66 5.84
N THR A 8 -20.30 6.42 5.21
CA THR A 8 -19.11 5.86 4.57
C THR A 8 -18.32 5.05 5.59
N TYR A 9 -17.93 3.85 5.20
CA TYR A 9 -17.11 2.99 6.05
C TYR A 9 -15.83 3.72 6.46
N SER A 10 -15.52 3.69 7.76
CA SER A 10 -14.28 4.20 8.32
C SER A 10 -13.64 3.07 9.12
N PRO A 11 -12.44 2.60 8.75
CA PRO A 11 -11.80 1.47 9.41
C PRO A 11 -11.44 1.83 10.84
N LYS A 12 -11.54 0.86 11.74
CA LYS A 12 -11.00 0.96 13.10
C LYS A 12 -9.61 0.34 13.16
N ALA A 13 -8.85 0.66 14.21
CA ALA A 13 -7.51 0.12 14.39
C ALA A 13 -7.47 -1.42 14.40
N GLY A 14 -8.49 -2.08 14.96
CA GLY A 14 -8.60 -3.54 14.98
C GLY A 14 -9.02 -4.18 13.66
N ASP A 15 -9.49 -3.40 12.68
CA ASP A 15 -9.88 -3.89 11.35
C ASP A 15 -8.69 -3.90 10.37
N ILE A 16 -7.52 -3.39 10.80
CA ILE A 16 -6.34 -3.29 9.94
C ILE A 16 -5.61 -4.64 9.92
N GLU A 17 -5.78 -5.36 8.82
CA GLU A 17 -4.95 -6.52 8.50
C GLU A 17 -3.80 -6.10 7.59
N ARG A 18 -2.58 -6.51 7.94
CA ARG A 18 -1.35 -6.20 7.20
C ARG A 18 -0.74 -7.47 6.64
N SER A 19 -0.41 -7.42 5.36
CA SER A 19 0.31 -8.46 4.64
C SER A 19 1.78 -8.06 4.49
N TRP A 20 2.62 -9.06 4.20
CA TRP A 20 4.02 -8.87 3.85
C TRP A 20 4.21 -9.14 2.35
N TYR A 21 4.85 -8.19 1.67
CA TYR A 21 5.23 -8.30 0.27
C TYR A 21 6.75 -8.36 0.17
N VAL A 22 7.25 -9.25 -0.68
CA VAL A 22 8.65 -9.28 -1.08
C VAL A 22 8.72 -8.88 -2.55
N VAL A 23 9.54 -7.88 -2.85
CA VAL A 23 9.63 -7.29 -4.20
C VAL A 23 11.08 -7.39 -4.68
N ASP A 24 11.28 -8.06 -5.82
CA ASP A 24 12.58 -8.11 -6.50
C ASP A 24 12.75 -6.87 -7.39
N ALA A 25 13.82 -6.11 -7.16
CA ALA A 25 14.11 -4.87 -7.88
C ALA A 25 14.91 -5.07 -9.17
N THR A 26 15.32 -6.30 -9.51
CA THR A 26 16.19 -6.59 -10.65
C THR A 26 15.59 -6.12 -11.97
N ASP A 27 16.34 -5.30 -12.72
CA ASP A 27 15.96 -4.75 -14.04
C ASP A 27 14.65 -3.93 -14.06
N VAL A 28 14.13 -3.53 -12.89
CA VAL A 28 12.94 -2.69 -12.80
C VAL A 28 13.34 -1.21 -12.73
N PRO A 29 12.71 -0.31 -13.52
CA PRO A 29 12.95 1.12 -13.42
C PRO A 29 12.60 1.67 -12.03
N LEU A 30 13.56 2.35 -11.39
CA LEU A 30 13.45 2.88 -10.02
C LEU A 30 12.17 3.70 -9.78
N GLY A 31 11.82 4.58 -10.72
CA GLY A 31 10.64 5.45 -10.58
C GLY A 31 9.32 4.67 -10.60
N ARG A 32 9.23 3.62 -11.43
CA ARG A 32 8.03 2.77 -11.50
C ARG A 32 7.91 1.90 -10.26
N LEU A 33 9.02 1.27 -9.86
CA LEU A 33 9.08 0.43 -8.66
C LEU A 33 8.65 1.20 -7.39
N SER A 34 9.24 2.37 -7.17
CA SER A 34 8.94 3.18 -5.99
C SER A 34 7.50 3.70 -5.95
N SER A 35 6.94 4.05 -7.11
CA SER A 35 5.55 4.51 -7.22
C SER A 35 4.55 3.43 -6.80
N GLU A 36 4.74 2.19 -7.24
CA GLU A 36 3.89 1.05 -6.88
C GLU A 36 4.04 0.68 -5.41
N ILE A 37 5.28 0.59 -4.90
CA ILE A 37 5.54 0.32 -3.48
C ILE A 37 4.86 1.36 -2.59
N ALA A 38 4.91 2.65 -2.96
CA ALA A 38 4.26 3.72 -2.21
C ALA A 38 2.72 3.63 -2.19
N GLN A 39 2.09 2.91 -3.14
CA GLN A 39 0.65 2.64 -3.08
C GLN A 39 0.33 1.57 -2.04
N ILE A 40 1.14 0.50 -2.01
CA ILE A 40 1.02 -0.63 -1.08
C ILE A 40 1.27 -0.19 0.36
N LEU A 41 2.36 0.56 0.59
CA LEU A 41 2.70 1.11 1.91
C LEU A 41 1.62 2.05 2.47
N ARG A 42 0.88 2.73 1.59
CA ARG A 42 -0.26 3.57 2.01
C ARG A 42 -1.58 2.80 2.14
N GLY A 43 -1.63 1.56 1.66
CA GLY A 43 -2.85 0.77 1.58
C GLY A 43 -3.86 1.27 0.54
N LYS A 44 -3.43 2.10 -0.43
CA LYS A 44 -4.31 2.65 -1.49
C LYS A 44 -4.83 1.58 -2.44
N ASN A 45 -4.19 0.41 -2.46
CA ASN A 45 -4.62 -0.79 -3.16
C ASN A 45 -5.77 -1.52 -2.45
N LYS A 46 -6.09 -1.19 -1.19
CA LYS A 46 -7.17 -1.83 -0.43
C LYS A 46 -8.47 -1.02 -0.50
N PRO A 47 -9.64 -1.68 -0.60
CA PRO A 47 -10.94 -1.01 -0.59
C PRO A 47 -11.27 -0.36 0.77
N THR A 48 -10.53 -0.72 1.82
CA THR A 48 -10.65 -0.16 3.17
C THR A 48 -9.77 1.08 3.40
N TYR A 49 -9.13 1.62 2.35
CA TYR A 49 -8.25 2.78 2.46
C TYR A 49 -8.95 3.98 3.12
N ALA A 50 -8.32 4.51 4.16
CA ALA A 50 -8.72 5.75 4.82
C ALA A 50 -7.49 6.66 4.98
N PRO A 51 -7.53 7.91 4.45
CA PRO A 51 -6.33 8.77 4.42
C PRO A 51 -5.72 9.12 5.77
N HIS A 52 -6.50 9.04 6.85
CA HIS A 52 -6.09 9.38 8.21
C HIS A 52 -5.59 8.16 9.01
N MET A 53 -5.66 6.96 8.43
CA MET A 53 -5.27 5.70 9.06
C MET A 53 -4.13 5.07 8.29
N ASP A 54 -3.14 4.53 9.02
CA ASP A 54 -2.13 3.65 8.43
C ASP A 54 -2.70 2.22 8.31
N GLY A 55 -3.28 1.93 7.15
CA GLY A 55 -3.81 0.60 6.79
C GLY A 55 -2.97 -0.16 5.76
N GLY A 56 -1.77 0.33 5.47
CA GLY A 56 -0.89 -0.25 4.44
C GLY A 56 -0.23 -1.54 4.85
N ASP A 57 0.46 -2.14 3.88
CA ASP A 57 1.19 -3.40 4.05
C ASP A 57 2.69 -3.17 4.21
N TYR A 58 3.41 -4.21 4.62
CA TYR A 58 4.86 -4.18 4.69
C TYR A 58 5.47 -4.63 3.37
N VAL A 59 6.55 -3.97 2.96
CA VAL A 59 7.28 -4.29 1.73
C VAL A 59 8.75 -4.47 2.05
N VAL A 60 9.30 -5.62 1.65
CA VAL A 60 10.73 -5.92 1.69
C VAL A 60 11.23 -5.94 0.25
N VAL A 61 12.20 -5.07 -0.06
CA VAL A 61 12.82 -5.02 -1.38
C VAL A 61 14.11 -5.82 -1.36
N VAL A 62 14.26 -6.75 -2.30
CA VAL A 62 15.47 -7.55 -2.51
C VAL A 62 16.14 -7.18 -3.83
N ASN A 63 17.44 -7.49 -3.95
CA ASN A 63 18.27 -7.14 -5.12
C ASN A 63 18.25 -5.62 -5.45
N ALA A 64 18.14 -4.76 -4.45
CA ALA A 64 18.06 -3.30 -4.65
C ALA A 64 19.27 -2.72 -5.42
N GLU A 65 20.43 -3.37 -5.34
CA GLU A 65 21.64 -3.04 -6.10
C GLU A 65 21.49 -3.22 -7.63
N LYS A 66 20.51 -4.01 -8.09
CA LYS A 66 20.25 -4.32 -9.51
C LYS A 66 19.09 -3.51 -10.09
N VAL A 67 18.66 -2.46 -9.40
CA VAL A 67 17.58 -1.59 -9.88
C VAL A 67 18.02 -0.82 -11.11
N HIS A 68 17.14 -0.73 -12.11
CA HIS A 68 17.44 0.01 -13.33
C HIS A 68 17.20 1.51 -13.13
N VAL A 69 18.20 2.33 -13.47
CA VAL A 69 18.07 3.78 -13.54
C VAL A 69 18.39 4.19 -14.97
N SER A 70 17.40 4.77 -15.65
CA SER A 70 17.62 5.39 -16.95
C SER A 70 18.33 6.73 -16.74
N GLY A 71 19.56 6.84 -17.27
CA GLY A 71 20.29 8.09 -17.42
C GLY A 71 20.03 8.72 -18.78
#